data_AF-A0A850MFD8-F1
#
_entry.id   AF-A0A850MFD8-F1
#
_cell.length_a   1.000
_cell.length_b   1.000
_cell.length_c   1.000
_cell.angle_alpha   90.00
_cell.angle_beta   90.00
_cell.angle_gamma   90.00
#
_symmetry.space_group_name_H-M   'P 1'
#
loop_
_entity.id
_entity.type
_entity.pdbx_description
1 polymer ?
#
loop_
_entity_poly.entity_id
_entity_poly.type
_entity_poly.pdbx_seq_one_letter_code
_entity_poly.pdbx_strand_id
1 'polypeptide(L)'
;MKKAIAVMKKDLKELTKNFQVFGVMIILPIVFGLAYPLIVFLIAPGVIAEAPEALIFLINLFSGFFLVMAVIIPAVVAADSFAGEKERKTIEALLAAPISDKELFLGKVLVSFLPTILLTYLSATLYCVIIDIGLISIGYPYFLPDLQFSIMMLLVPLLALLGIELTVFISVRVKGFREAQQISGVIVIPVLIIVVLNIFNISVFTFPWNVILFVGLGILDIGLYGLAVKKFGRENIISKI
;
A
#
# COMPACT_ATOMS: atom_id res chain seq x y z
N MET A 1 -19.73 -14.11 3.88
CA MET A 1 -18.79 -13.53 4.89
C MET A 1 -17.91 -14.57 5.58
N LYS A 2 -18.46 -15.57 6.32
CA LYS A 2 -17.63 -16.58 7.03
C LYS A 2 -16.64 -17.32 6.10
N LYS A 3 -17.05 -17.65 4.87
CA LYS A 3 -16.21 -18.31 3.86
C LYS A 3 -15.05 -17.41 3.38
N ALA A 4 -15.31 -16.13 3.12
CA ALA A 4 -14.29 -15.15 2.72
C ALA A 4 -13.20 -15.00 3.80
N ILE A 5 -13.59 -14.95 5.07
CA ILE A 5 -12.64 -14.87 6.20
C ILE A 5 -11.80 -16.15 6.30
N ALA A 6 -12.37 -17.32 6.02
CA ALA A 6 -11.63 -18.58 6.02
C ALA A 6 -10.54 -18.60 4.94
N VAL A 7 -10.87 -18.17 3.71
CA VAL A 7 -9.90 -17.98 2.61
C VAL A 7 -8.80 -17.02 3.06
N MET A 8 -9.18 -15.87 3.60
CA MET A 8 -8.24 -14.85 4.05
C MET A 8 -7.25 -15.39 5.10
N LYS A 9 -7.74 -16.10 6.12
CA LYS A 9 -6.87 -16.67 7.17
C LYS A 9 -5.89 -17.70 6.63
N LYS A 10 -6.33 -18.53 5.67
CA LYS A 10 -5.47 -19.52 5.02
C LYS A 10 -4.36 -18.81 4.24
N ASP A 11 -4.70 -17.84 3.41
CA ASP A 11 -3.74 -17.13 2.56
C ASP A 11 -2.77 -16.27 3.37
N LEU A 12 -3.25 -15.57 4.41
CA LEU A 12 -2.40 -14.80 5.34
C LEU A 12 -1.29 -15.65 5.98
N LYS A 13 -1.59 -16.92 6.30
CA LYS A 13 -0.60 -17.86 6.85
C LYS A 13 0.42 -18.32 5.81
N GLU A 14 0.07 -18.26 4.52
CA GLU A 14 0.98 -18.58 3.43
C GLU A 14 1.90 -17.42 3.08
N LEU A 15 1.43 -16.17 3.21
CA LEU A 15 2.25 -14.97 2.96
C LEU A 15 3.53 -14.94 3.79
N THR A 16 3.44 -15.34 5.07
CA THR A 16 4.61 -15.36 5.97
C THR A 16 5.67 -16.39 5.58
N LYS A 17 5.32 -17.35 4.70
CA LYS A 17 6.27 -18.35 4.18
C LYS A 17 6.97 -17.88 2.92
N ASN A 18 6.42 -16.91 2.21
CA ASN A 18 7.04 -16.35 1.01
C ASN A 18 8.00 -15.23 1.41
N PHE A 19 9.31 -15.53 1.42
CA PHE A 19 10.34 -14.57 1.83
C PHE A 19 10.31 -13.26 1.04
N GLN A 20 9.96 -13.29 -0.24
CA GLN A 20 9.91 -12.09 -1.07
C GLN A 20 8.74 -11.17 -0.66
N VAL A 21 7.56 -11.74 -0.42
CA VAL A 21 6.38 -10.98 0.01
C VAL A 21 6.53 -10.50 1.45
N PHE A 22 6.91 -11.41 2.35
CA PHE A 22 7.13 -11.10 3.76
C PHE A 22 8.26 -10.08 3.95
N GLY A 23 9.33 -10.18 3.15
CA GLY A 23 10.43 -9.23 3.14
C GLY A 23 9.95 -7.81 2.86
N VAL A 24 9.15 -7.59 1.81
CA VAL A 24 8.60 -6.26 1.49
C VAL A 24 7.69 -5.74 2.61
N MET A 25 6.86 -6.62 3.19
CA MET A 25 5.95 -6.29 4.31
C MET A 25 6.68 -5.89 5.59
N ILE A 26 7.96 -6.23 5.76
CA ILE A 26 8.74 -5.90 6.95
C ILE A 26 9.74 -4.78 6.66
N ILE A 27 10.45 -4.85 5.53
CA ILE A 27 11.50 -3.90 5.18
C ILE A 27 10.93 -2.49 5.03
N LEU A 28 9.84 -2.28 4.28
CA LEU A 28 9.30 -0.93 4.06
C LEU A 28 8.81 -0.29 5.37
N PRO A 29 8.01 -0.98 6.22
CA PRO A 29 7.64 -0.46 7.54
C PRO A 29 8.82 -0.10 8.44
N ILE A 30 9.87 -0.92 8.46
CA ILE A 30 11.07 -0.64 9.26
C ILE A 30 11.80 0.59 8.70
N VAL A 31 12.00 0.65 7.38
CA VAL A 31 12.72 1.76 6.74
C VAL A 31 12.01 3.08 6.99
N PHE A 32 10.71 3.17 6.69
CA PHE A 32 9.97 4.43 6.77
C PHE A 32 9.39 4.73 8.15
N GLY A 33 8.96 3.72 8.90
CA GLY A 33 8.36 3.89 10.23
C GLY A 33 9.36 3.98 11.38
N LEU A 34 10.59 3.49 11.21
CA LEU A 34 11.61 3.46 12.27
C LEU A 34 12.95 4.05 11.85
N ALA A 35 13.61 3.48 10.84
CA ALA A 35 14.98 3.87 10.49
C ALA A 35 15.08 5.34 10.06
N TYR A 36 14.18 5.77 9.17
CA TYR A 36 14.15 7.14 8.68
C TYR A 36 13.88 8.19 9.78
N PRO A 37 12.81 8.10 10.60
CA PRO A 37 12.58 9.10 11.65
C PRO A 37 13.68 9.10 12.72
N LEU A 38 14.33 7.96 12.99
CA LEU A 38 15.53 7.91 13.84
C LEU A 38 16.72 8.66 13.21
N ILE A 39 16.95 8.53 11.90
CA ILE A 39 17.97 9.31 11.20
C ILE A 39 17.65 10.80 11.30
N VAL A 40 16.40 11.19 11.06
CA VAL A 40 15.95 12.60 11.17
C VAL A 40 16.19 13.12 12.58
N PHE A 41 15.83 12.36 13.61
CA PHE A 41 16.09 12.73 15.00
C PHE A 41 17.57 13.00 15.28
N LEU A 42 18.48 12.16 14.78
CA LEU A 42 19.92 12.32 14.99
C LEU A 42 20.50 13.56 14.31
N ILE A 43 20.00 13.93 13.13
CA ILE A 43 20.50 15.08 12.37
C ILE A 43 19.78 16.39 12.72
N ALA A 44 18.59 16.31 13.31
CA ALA A 44 17.71 17.45 13.56
C ALA A 44 18.40 18.65 14.26
N PRO A 45 19.20 18.48 15.33
CA PRO A 45 19.86 19.62 15.99
C PRO A 45 20.78 20.41 15.05
N GLY A 46 21.56 19.71 14.22
CA GLY A 46 22.48 20.35 13.26
C GLY A 46 21.72 21.02 12.11
N VAL A 47 20.73 20.33 11.55
CA VAL A 47 19.93 20.88 10.44
C VAL A 47 19.12 22.09 10.89
N ILE A 48 18.55 22.10 12.10
CA ILE A 48 17.81 23.26 12.63
C ILE A 48 18.73 24.47 12.84
N ALA A 49 19.98 24.27 13.24
CA ALA A 49 20.91 25.39 13.44
C ALA A 49 21.25 26.11 12.12
N GLU A 50 21.29 25.39 11.01
CA GLU A 50 21.69 25.93 9.70
C GLU A 50 20.50 26.25 8.78
N ALA A 51 19.51 25.37 8.70
CA ALA A 51 18.38 25.42 7.78
C ALA A 51 17.12 24.74 8.34
N PRO A 52 16.37 25.38 9.26
CA PRO A 52 15.16 24.80 9.86
C PRO A 52 14.10 24.35 8.84
N GLU A 53 13.91 25.12 7.76
CA GLU A 53 12.94 24.81 6.72
C GLU A 53 13.29 23.52 5.96
N ALA A 54 14.58 23.20 5.83
CA ALA A 54 15.04 21.98 5.18
C ALA A 54 14.64 20.73 6.00
N LEU A 55 14.62 20.83 7.33
CA LEU A 55 14.17 19.73 8.19
C LEU A 55 12.68 19.45 8.00
N ILE A 56 11.83 20.48 8.03
CA ILE A 56 10.39 20.36 7.80
C ILE A 56 10.13 19.79 6.39
N PHE A 57 10.86 20.28 5.39
CA PHE A 57 10.76 19.76 4.04
C PHE A 57 11.09 18.26 3.96
N LEU A 58 12.16 17.81 4.61
CA LEU A 58 12.53 16.39 4.66
C LEU A 58 11.45 15.54 5.34
N ILE A 59 10.94 16.00 6.48
CA ILE A 59 9.85 15.34 7.21
C ILE A 59 8.63 15.18 6.28
N ASN A 60 8.19 16.26 5.64
CA ASN A 60 7.02 16.23 4.77
C ASN A 60 7.24 15.42 3.50
N LEU A 61 8.42 15.46 2.89
CA LEU A 61 8.75 14.65 1.72
C LEU A 61 8.63 13.16 2.02
N PHE A 62 9.17 12.72 3.16
CA PHE A 62 9.15 11.31 3.53
C PHE A 62 7.78 10.81 3.99
N SER A 63 6.92 11.70 4.48
CA SER A 63 5.52 11.35 4.76
C SER A 63 4.79 10.81 3.51
N GLY A 64 5.12 11.33 2.31
CA GLY A 64 4.54 10.87 1.05
C GLY A 64 4.87 9.41 0.70
N PHE A 65 5.92 8.83 1.28
CA PHE A 65 6.27 7.42 1.05
C PHE A 65 5.30 6.45 1.72
N PHE A 66 4.45 6.89 2.67
CA PHE A 66 3.35 6.06 3.15
C PHE A 66 2.32 5.76 2.05
N LEU A 67 2.11 6.68 1.10
CA LEU A 67 1.27 6.44 -0.08
C LEU A 67 1.92 5.44 -1.04
N VAL A 68 3.25 5.48 -1.16
CA VAL A 68 4.03 4.50 -1.93
C VAL A 68 3.91 3.12 -1.32
N MET A 69 4.02 2.98 0.00
CA MET A 69 3.76 1.73 0.74
C MET A 69 2.34 1.22 0.50
N ALA A 70 1.35 2.12 0.50
CA ALA A 70 -0.04 1.81 0.23
C ALA A 70 -0.28 1.23 -1.17
N VAL A 71 0.65 1.36 -2.11
CA VAL A 71 0.57 0.72 -3.44
C VAL A 71 1.48 -0.49 -3.56
N ILE A 72 2.74 -0.39 -3.10
CA ILE A 72 3.74 -1.46 -3.25
C ILE A 72 3.31 -2.72 -2.49
N ILE A 73 3.00 -2.59 -1.19
CA ILE A 73 2.70 -3.75 -0.34
C ILE A 73 1.51 -4.55 -0.90
N PRO A 74 0.34 -3.94 -1.17
CA PRO A 74 -0.79 -4.71 -1.66
C PRO A 74 -0.57 -5.24 -3.07
N ALA A 75 0.17 -4.56 -3.94
CA ALA A 75 0.49 -5.06 -5.27
C ALA A 75 1.35 -6.34 -5.21
N VAL A 76 2.36 -6.37 -4.33
CA VAL A 76 3.20 -7.57 -4.15
C VAL A 76 2.40 -8.71 -3.53
N VAL A 77 1.59 -8.44 -2.51
CA VAL A 77 0.76 -9.45 -1.84
C VAL A 77 -0.32 -10.00 -2.79
N ALA A 78 -0.98 -9.12 -3.55
CA ALA A 78 -1.98 -9.52 -4.55
C ALA A 78 -1.33 -10.31 -5.69
N ALA A 79 -0.13 -9.95 -6.14
CA ALA A 79 0.58 -10.73 -7.16
C ALA A 79 0.79 -12.18 -6.71
N ASP A 80 1.17 -12.42 -5.45
CA ASP A 80 1.35 -13.79 -4.93
C ASP A 80 0.03 -14.52 -4.72
N SER A 81 -0.98 -13.84 -4.16
CA SER A 81 -2.30 -14.47 -3.91
C SER A 81 -3.05 -14.79 -5.20
N PHE A 82 -2.92 -13.98 -6.26
CA PHE A 82 -3.61 -14.22 -7.53
C PHE A 82 -2.74 -14.99 -8.54
N ALA A 83 -1.60 -14.43 -8.95
CA ALA A 83 -0.75 -15.05 -9.97
C ALA A 83 0.10 -16.20 -9.39
N GLY A 84 0.58 -16.07 -8.15
CA GLY A 84 1.34 -17.13 -7.49
C GLY A 84 0.52 -18.40 -7.27
N GLU A 85 -0.75 -18.28 -6.85
CA GLU A 85 -1.64 -19.45 -6.76
C GLU A 85 -2.01 -20.05 -8.12
N LYS A 86 -2.09 -19.21 -9.17
CA LYS A 86 -2.26 -19.68 -10.54
C LYS A 86 -1.06 -20.52 -10.98
N GLU A 87 0.16 -20.03 -10.72
CA GLU A 87 1.41 -20.74 -11.02
C GLU A 87 1.51 -22.07 -10.26
N ARG A 88 1.09 -22.10 -9.00
CA ARG A 88 1.07 -23.29 -8.14
C ARG A 88 -0.10 -24.24 -8.42
N LYS A 89 -1.01 -23.90 -9.35
CA LYS A 89 -2.26 -24.62 -9.67
C LYS A 89 -3.19 -24.85 -8.47
N THR A 90 -3.02 -24.07 -7.39
CA THR A 90 -3.87 -24.18 -6.20
C THR A 90 -5.18 -23.43 -6.35
N ILE A 91 -5.26 -22.52 -7.33
CA ILE A 91 -6.46 -21.73 -7.61
C ILE A 91 -7.64 -22.59 -8.11
N GLU A 92 -7.37 -23.68 -8.84
CA GLU A 92 -8.40 -24.59 -9.34
C GLU A 92 -9.18 -25.25 -8.21
N ALA A 93 -8.49 -25.68 -7.15
CA ALA A 93 -9.11 -26.26 -5.96
C ALA A 93 -10.02 -25.27 -5.24
N LEU A 94 -9.62 -23.99 -5.16
CA LEU A 94 -10.44 -22.93 -4.56
C LEU A 94 -11.66 -22.57 -5.43
N LEU A 95 -11.51 -22.61 -6.76
CA LEU A 95 -12.61 -22.40 -7.70
C LEU A 95 -13.59 -23.59 -7.73
N ALA A 96 -13.14 -24.81 -7.44
CA ALA A 96 -14.01 -25.98 -7.30
C ALA A 96 -14.78 -26.01 -5.97
N ALA A 97 -14.33 -25.27 -4.95
CA ALA A 97 -14.98 -25.23 -3.66
C ALA A 97 -16.39 -24.58 -3.74
N PRO A 98 -17.32 -24.95 -2.84
CA PRO A 98 -18.67 -24.38 -2.78
C PRO A 98 -18.67 -22.96 -2.16
N ILE A 99 -17.85 -22.06 -2.69
CA ILE A 99 -17.73 -20.64 -2.34
C ILE A 99 -18.10 -19.78 -3.55
N SER A 100 -18.89 -18.72 -3.33
CA SER A 100 -19.23 -17.82 -4.45
C SER A 100 -18.03 -17.00 -4.91
N ASP A 101 -17.97 -16.65 -6.20
CA ASP A 101 -16.85 -15.89 -6.77
C ASP A 101 -16.64 -14.54 -6.06
N LYS A 102 -17.73 -13.89 -5.64
CA LYS A 102 -17.69 -12.66 -4.84
C LYS A 102 -17.06 -12.87 -3.46
N GLU A 103 -17.41 -13.96 -2.77
CA GLU A 103 -16.83 -14.26 -1.47
C GLU A 103 -15.36 -14.67 -1.56
N LEU A 104 -15.00 -15.42 -2.61
CA LEU A 104 -13.62 -15.79 -2.87
C LEU A 104 -12.76 -14.56 -3.20
N PHE A 105 -13.25 -13.71 -4.10
CA PHE A 105 -12.58 -12.46 -4.47
C PHE A 105 -12.39 -11.55 -3.26
N LEU A 106 -13.45 -11.31 -2.48
CA LEU A 106 -13.37 -10.51 -1.26
C LEU A 106 -12.34 -11.08 -0.27
N GLY A 107 -12.31 -12.41 -0.10
CA GLY A 107 -11.30 -13.08 0.72
C GLY A 107 -9.89 -12.74 0.29
N LYS A 108 -9.58 -12.83 -1.02
CA LYS A 108 -8.27 -12.49 -1.57
C LYS A 108 -7.91 -11.00 -1.51
N VAL A 109 -8.89 -10.12 -1.71
CA VAL A 109 -8.70 -8.68 -1.54
C VAL A 109 -8.30 -8.38 -0.08
N LEU A 110 -9.00 -8.96 0.90
CA LEU A 110 -8.71 -8.73 2.32
C LEU A 110 -7.32 -9.21 2.75
N VAL A 111 -6.79 -10.27 2.14
CA VAL A 111 -5.42 -10.78 2.37
C VAL A 111 -4.38 -9.71 2.06
N SER A 112 -4.60 -8.92 1.02
CA SER A 112 -3.67 -7.86 0.59
C SER A 112 -3.97 -6.54 1.30
N PHE A 113 -5.25 -6.23 1.49
CA PHE A 113 -5.72 -4.97 2.05
C PHE A 113 -5.40 -4.85 3.54
N LEU A 114 -5.80 -5.80 4.38
CA LEU A 114 -5.67 -5.65 5.83
C LEU A 114 -4.23 -5.52 6.32
N PRO A 115 -3.26 -6.36 5.86
CA PRO A 115 -1.87 -6.16 6.25
C PRO A 115 -1.32 -4.82 5.76
N THR A 116 -1.69 -4.38 4.56
CA THR A 116 -1.26 -3.08 4.04
C THR A 116 -1.73 -1.94 4.93
N ILE A 117 -3.02 -1.91 5.30
CA ILE A 117 -3.56 -0.89 6.19
C ILE A 117 -2.85 -0.94 7.54
N LEU A 118 -2.80 -2.12 8.16
CA LEU A 118 -2.17 -2.28 9.47
C LEU A 118 -0.73 -1.77 9.47
N LEU A 119 0.09 -2.22 8.51
CA LEU A 119 1.50 -1.89 8.42
C LEU A 119 1.71 -0.41 8.10
N THR A 120 0.95 0.15 7.16
CA THR A 120 1.11 1.56 6.76
C THR A 120 0.72 2.51 7.88
N TYR A 121 -0.42 2.29 8.55
CA TYR A 121 -0.85 3.14 9.67
C TYR A 121 0.01 2.95 10.91
N LEU A 122 0.47 1.73 11.20
CA LEU A 122 1.43 1.48 12.29
C LEU A 122 2.73 2.23 12.04
N SER A 123 3.30 2.13 10.83
CA SER A 123 4.51 2.86 10.45
C SER A 123 4.33 4.37 10.49
N ALA A 124 3.20 4.89 10.00
CA ALA A 124 2.88 6.31 10.06
C ALA A 124 2.77 6.80 11.52
N THR A 125 2.17 6.00 12.40
CA THR A 125 2.05 6.34 13.83
C THR A 125 3.42 6.35 14.50
N LEU A 126 4.24 5.32 14.29
CA LEU A 126 5.61 5.25 14.81
C LEU A 126 6.45 6.43 14.31
N TYR A 127 6.31 6.77 13.03
CA TYR A 127 6.95 7.92 12.43
C TYR A 127 6.59 9.23 13.12
N CYS A 128 5.30 9.53 13.30
CA CYS A 128 4.86 10.74 14.00
C CYS A 128 5.43 10.79 15.41
N VAL A 129 5.27 9.71 16.18
CA VAL A 129 5.73 9.62 17.57
C VAL A 129 7.23 9.87 17.69
N ILE A 130 8.06 9.25 16.84
CA ILE A 130 9.52 9.42 16.90
C ILE A 130 9.92 10.85 16.52
N ILE A 131 9.30 11.41 15.48
CA ILE A 131 9.56 12.79 15.06
C ILE A 131 9.15 13.77 16.16
N ASP A 132 7.96 13.64 16.74
CA ASP A 132 7.47 14.55 17.77
C ASP A 132 8.32 14.50 19.02
N ILE A 133 8.65 13.30 19.52
CA ILE A 133 9.57 13.13 20.66
C ILE A 133 10.89 13.82 20.35
N GLY A 134 11.40 13.64 19.13
CA GLY A 134 12.64 14.23 18.69
C GLY A 134 12.64 15.75 18.69
N LEU A 135 11.62 16.36 18.08
CA LEU A 135 11.49 17.80 17.96
C LEU A 135 11.15 18.48 19.30
N ILE A 136 10.33 17.84 20.13
CA ILE A 136 10.05 18.31 21.50
C ILE A 136 11.33 18.34 22.34
N SER A 137 12.18 17.31 22.23
CA SER A 137 13.42 17.22 23.02
C SER A 137 14.41 18.38 22.77
N ILE A 138 14.28 19.03 21.62
CA ILE A 138 15.11 20.17 21.20
C ILE A 138 14.33 21.49 21.20
N GLY A 139 13.09 21.49 21.68
CA GLY A 139 12.25 22.69 21.78
C GLY A 139 11.74 23.25 20.45
N TYR A 140 11.70 22.44 19.38
CA TYR A 140 11.22 22.86 18.07
C TYR A 140 9.69 22.70 17.95
N PRO A 141 8.91 23.78 17.72
CA PRO A 141 7.45 23.74 17.79
C PRO A 141 6.82 23.22 16.49
N TYR A 142 7.02 21.94 16.21
CA TYR A 142 6.41 21.23 15.09
C TYR A 142 5.88 19.88 15.58
N PHE A 143 4.66 19.54 15.15
CA PHE A 143 3.96 18.36 15.66
C PHE A 143 3.22 17.64 14.53
N LEU A 144 3.28 16.31 14.55
CA LEU A 144 2.57 15.41 13.67
C LEU A 144 1.56 14.55 14.46
N PRO A 145 0.50 14.05 13.83
CA PRO A 145 0.06 14.39 12.48
C PRO A 145 -0.55 15.81 12.46
N ASP A 146 -0.15 16.63 11.49
CA ASP A 146 -0.86 17.86 11.18
C ASP A 146 -2.11 17.55 10.31
N LEU A 147 -2.87 18.60 9.96
CA LEU A 147 -4.06 18.45 9.11
C LEU A 147 -3.72 17.84 7.74
N GLN A 148 -2.59 18.24 7.16
CA GLN A 148 -2.17 17.85 5.82
C GLN A 148 -1.80 16.36 5.77
N PHE A 149 -1.01 15.91 6.73
CA PHE A 149 -0.67 14.51 6.95
C PHE A 149 -1.92 13.67 7.20
N SER A 150 -2.84 14.15 8.04
CA SER A 150 -4.08 13.43 8.36
C SER A 150 -4.95 13.21 7.13
N ILE A 151 -5.13 14.24 6.29
CA ILE A 151 -5.87 14.14 5.03
C ILE A 151 -5.14 13.20 4.05
N MET A 152 -3.82 13.29 3.96
CA MET A 152 -3.03 12.40 3.11
C MET A 152 -3.24 10.93 3.51
N MET A 153 -3.28 10.63 4.81
CA MET A 153 -3.52 9.28 5.30
C MET A 153 -4.90 8.72 4.94
N LEU A 154 -5.89 9.56 4.59
CA LEU A 154 -7.18 9.10 4.08
C LEU A 154 -7.08 8.49 2.67
N LEU A 155 -6.02 8.79 1.92
CA LEU A 155 -5.78 8.22 0.58
C LEU A 155 -5.26 6.78 0.65
N VAL A 156 -4.65 6.38 1.77
CA VAL A 156 -4.00 5.07 1.94
C VAL A 156 -4.95 3.89 1.63
N PRO A 157 -6.19 3.84 2.16
CA PRO A 157 -7.10 2.74 1.84
C PRO A 157 -7.49 2.66 0.37
N LEU A 158 -7.70 3.81 -0.28
CA LEU A 158 -8.07 3.86 -1.70
C LEU A 158 -6.92 3.42 -2.59
N LEU A 159 -5.71 3.93 -2.35
CA LEU A 159 -4.52 3.49 -3.07
C LEU A 159 -4.23 2.00 -2.88
N ALA A 160 -4.50 1.46 -1.69
CA ALA A 160 -4.37 0.02 -1.44
C ALA A 160 -5.36 -0.79 -2.26
N LEU A 161 -6.63 -0.38 -2.34
CA LEU A 161 -7.62 -1.03 -3.18
C LEU A 161 -7.25 -0.93 -4.67
N LEU A 162 -6.92 0.26 -5.15
CA LEU A 162 -6.46 0.49 -6.52
C LEU A 162 -5.30 -0.43 -6.88
N GLY A 163 -4.30 -0.54 -6.01
CA GLY A 163 -3.14 -1.41 -6.20
C GLY A 163 -3.53 -2.88 -6.34
N ILE A 164 -4.48 -3.36 -5.52
CA ILE A 164 -5.00 -4.73 -5.60
C ILE A 164 -5.75 -4.94 -6.92
N GLU A 165 -6.66 -4.04 -7.25
CA GLU A 165 -7.55 -4.17 -8.41
C GLU A 165 -6.76 -4.17 -9.72
N LEU A 166 -5.82 -3.24 -9.88
CA LEU A 166 -4.91 -3.21 -11.02
C LEU A 166 -4.04 -4.47 -11.10
N THR A 167 -3.55 -4.96 -9.95
CA THR A 167 -2.80 -6.23 -9.89
C THR A 167 -3.66 -7.43 -10.30
N VAL A 168 -4.96 -7.44 -9.98
CA VAL A 168 -5.89 -8.49 -10.46
C VAL A 168 -6.00 -8.46 -11.99
N PHE A 169 -6.10 -7.28 -12.60
CA PHE A 169 -6.13 -7.17 -14.05
C PHE A 169 -4.85 -7.71 -14.71
N ILE A 170 -3.71 -7.51 -14.07
CA ILE A 170 -2.41 -8.00 -14.52
C ILE A 170 -2.33 -9.52 -14.33
N SER A 171 -2.68 -10.02 -13.14
CA SER A 171 -2.52 -11.44 -12.75
C SER A 171 -3.30 -12.41 -13.66
N VAL A 172 -4.44 -11.98 -14.21
CA VAL A 172 -5.23 -12.78 -15.16
C VAL A 172 -4.51 -12.99 -16.51
N ARG A 173 -3.61 -12.07 -16.90
CA ARG A 173 -2.92 -12.10 -18.20
C ARG A 173 -1.56 -12.80 -18.15
N VAL A 174 -0.93 -12.79 -16.99
CA VAL A 174 0.40 -13.37 -16.76
C VAL A 174 0.29 -14.82 -16.30
N LYS A 175 1.42 -15.53 -16.35
CA LYS A 175 1.48 -16.95 -15.95
C LYS A 175 2.01 -17.15 -14.52
N GLY A 176 2.89 -16.27 -14.07
CA GLY A 176 3.63 -16.44 -12.82
C GLY A 176 3.65 -15.23 -11.91
N PHE A 177 4.04 -15.48 -10.66
CA PHE A 177 4.16 -14.47 -9.60
C PHE A 177 5.11 -13.35 -9.97
N ARG A 178 6.33 -13.67 -10.44
CA ARG A 178 7.37 -12.68 -10.72
C ARG A 178 6.96 -11.70 -11.83
N GLU A 179 6.31 -12.21 -12.87
CA GLU A 179 5.81 -11.40 -13.98
C GLU A 179 4.70 -10.45 -13.49
N ALA A 180 3.75 -10.98 -12.70
CA ALA A 180 2.71 -10.17 -12.08
C ALA A 180 3.29 -9.07 -11.19
N GLN A 181 4.28 -9.40 -10.36
CA GLN A 181 4.93 -8.47 -9.44
C GLN A 181 5.66 -7.35 -10.20
N GLN A 182 6.43 -7.68 -11.24
CA GLN A 182 7.18 -6.70 -12.02
C GLN A 182 6.25 -5.72 -12.74
N ILE A 183 5.20 -6.22 -13.40
CA ILE A 183 4.25 -5.37 -14.10
C ILE A 183 3.43 -4.55 -13.10
N SER A 184 3.04 -5.13 -11.97
CA SER A 184 2.30 -4.41 -10.92
C SER A 184 3.17 -3.36 -10.22
N GLY A 185 4.50 -3.53 -10.19
CA GLY A 185 5.44 -2.52 -9.71
C GLY A 185 5.34 -1.18 -10.46
N VAL A 186 4.90 -1.19 -11.73
CA VAL A 186 4.69 0.03 -12.53
C VAL A 186 3.55 0.90 -11.96
N ILE A 187 2.59 0.31 -11.24
CA ILE A 187 1.46 1.04 -10.61
C ILE A 187 1.96 2.09 -9.60
N VAL A 188 3.15 1.88 -9.06
CA VAL A 188 3.77 2.75 -8.06
C VAL A 188 4.30 4.05 -8.68
N ILE A 189 4.64 4.03 -9.98
CA ILE A 189 5.29 5.15 -10.67
C ILE A 189 4.45 6.43 -10.62
N PRO A 190 3.13 6.44 -10.92
CA PRO A 190 2.31 7.64 -10.78
C PRO A 190 2.35 8.25 -9.38
N VAL A 191 2.30 7.42 -8.33
CA VAL A 191 2.37 7.90 -6.94
C VAL A 191 3.76 8.44 -6.63
N LEU A 192 4.82 7.77 -7.05
CA LEU A 192 6.19 8.26 -6.91
C LEU A 192 6.40 9.59 -7.62
N ILE A 193 5.86 9.76 -8.84
CA ILE A 193 5.91 11.03 -9.56
C ILE A 193 5.29 12.12 -8.69
N ILE A 194 4.09 11.90 -8.14
CA ILE A 194 3.43 12.89 -7.28
C ILE A 194 4.29 13.21 -6.03
N VAL A 195 4.87 12.21 -5.36
CA VAL A 195 5.78 12.43 -4.23
C VAL A 195 6.99 13.28 -4.65
N VAL A 196 7.60 12.98 -5.80
CA VAL A 196 8.74 13.75 -6.34
C VAL A 196 8.33 15.16 -6.75
N LEU A 197 7.13 15.38 -7.27
CA LEU A 197 6.63 16.71 -7.63
C LEU A 197 6.56 17.64 -6.41
N ASN A 198 6.33 17.11 -5.21
CA ASN A 198 6.38 17.91 -3.99
C ASN A 198 7.78 18.45 -3.69
N ILE A 199 8.86 17.81 -4.18
CA ILE A 199 10.23 18.35 -4.09
C ILE A 199 10.36 19.68 -4.82
N PHE A 200 9.64 19.81 -5.93
CA PHE A 200 9.63 21.02 -6.75
C PHE A 200 8.61 22.06 -6.27
N ASN A 201 8.09 21.92 -5.04
CA ASN A 201 7.00 22.72 -4.49
C ASN A 201 5.73 22.72 -5.36
N ILE A 202 5.54 21.68 -6.18
CA ILE A 202 4.27 21.44 -6.86
C ILE A 202 3.39 20.74 -5.83
N SER A 203 2.60 21.55 -5.13
CA SER A 203 1.77 21.21 -3.98
C SER A 203 0.62 20.25 -4.30
N VAL A 204 0.90 19.07 -4.86
CA VAL A 204 -0.14 18.09 -5.23
C VAL A 204 -0.77 17.44 -3.99
N PHE A 205 0.04 17.15 -2.97
CA PHE A 205 -0.48 16.72 -1.67
C PHE A 205 -0.71 17.92 -0.79
N THR A 206 -1.69 18.75 -1.17
CA THR A 206 -2.22 19.86 -0.36
C THR A 206 -3.72 19.93 -0.44
N PHE A 207 -4.36 20.61 0.51
CA PHE A 207 -5.75 21.03 0.33
C PHE A 207 -5.82 22.10 -0.79
N PRO A 208 -6.74 21.98 -1.78
CA PRO A 208 -7.87 21.04 -1.87
C PRO A 208 -7.61 19.76 -2.69
N TRP A 209 -6.44 19.62 -3.32
CA TRP A 209 -6.13 18.51 -4.25
C TRP A 209 -6.30 17.12 -3.64
N ASN A 210 -5.95 16.93 -2.37
CA ASN A 210 -6.15 15.64 -1.69
C ASN A 210 -7.63 15.21 -1.62
N VAL A 211 -8.55 16.15 -1.48
CA VAL A 211 -9.99 15.85 -1.43
C VAL A 211 -10.48 15.40 -2.81
N ILE A 212 -10.00 16.07 -3.87
CA ILE A 212 -10.30 15.69 -5.25
C ILE A 212 -9.75 14.28 -5.54
N LEU A 213 -8.51 14.00 -5.13
CA LEU A 213 -7.92 12.67 -5.26
C LEU A 213 -8.70 11.62 -4.48
N PHE A 214 -9.12 11.92 -3.25
CA PHE A 214 -9.90 10.99 -2.43
C PHE A 214 -11.23 10.64 -3.10
N VAL A 215 -11.98 11.63 -3.57
CA VAL A 215 -13.27 11.41 -4.24
C VAL A 215 -13.06 10.68 -5.58
N GLY A 216 -12.08 11.12 -6.37
CA GLY A 216 -11.76 10.53 -7.67
C GLY A 216 -11.33 9.07 -7.57
N LEU A 217 -10.43 8.75 -6.63
CA LEU A 217 -10.01 7.38 -6.35
C LEU A 217 -11.17 6.54 -5.83
N GLY A 218 -11.99 7.07 -4.93
CA GLY A 218 -13.16 6.33 -4.41
C GLY A 218 -14.15 5.95 -5.51
N ILE A 219 -14.43 6.85 -6.46
CA ILE A 219 -15.28 6.56 -7.62
C ILE A 219 -14.61 5.51 -8.52
N LEU A 220 -13.30 5.66 -8.76
CA LEU A 220 -12.52 4.75 -9.59
C LEU A 220 -12.51 3.32 -9.02
N ASP A 221 -12.21 3.17 -7.74
CA ASP A 221 -12.17 1.88 -7.03
C ASP A 221 -13.54 1.18 -7.08
N ILE A 222 -14.64 1.91 -6.87
CA ILE A 222 -15.99 1.32 -6.98
C ILE A 222 -16.22 0.73 -8.38
N GLY A 223 -15.82 1.46 -9.43
CA GLY A 223 -15.93 0.99 -10.81
C GLY A 223 -15.01 -0.21 -11.11
N LEU A 224 -13.76 -0.13 -10.69
CA LEU A 224 -12.74 -1.15 -10.92
C LEU A 224 -13.01 -2.43 -10.13
N TYR A 225 -13.48 -2.35 -8.88
CA TYR A 225 -13.89 -3.50 -8.08
C TYR A 225 -14.91 -4.37 -8.81
N GLY A 226 -15.96 -3.75 -9.36
CA GLY A 226 -17.00 -4.45 -10.11
C GLY A 226 -16.46 -5.16 -11.36
N LEU A 227 -15.50 -4.54 -12.05
CA LEU A 227 -14.82 -5.12 -13.21
C LEU A 227 -13.83 -6.23 -12.81
N ALA A 228 -13.12 -6.07 -11.69
CA ALA A 228 -12.15 -7.02 -11.17
C ALA A 228 -12.83 -8.32 -10.74
N VAL A 229 -13.98 -8.25 -10.05
CA VAL A 229 -14.80 -9.42 -9.70
C VAL A 229 -15.20 -10.20 -10.96
N LYS A 230 -15.65 -9.51 -12.01
CA LYS A 230 -16.05 -10.17 -13.28
C LYS A 230 -14.88 -10.86 -13.97
N LYS A 231 -13.71 -10.21 -14.01
CA LYS A 231 -12.52 -10.80 -14.64
C LYS A 231 -11.90 -11.95 -13.84
N PHE A 232 -12.02 -11.92 -12.52
CA PHE A 232 -11.59 -13.01 -11.66
C PHE A 232 -12.55 -14.23 -11.70
N GLY A 233 -13.74 -14.10 -12.30
CA GLY A 233 -14.72 -15.18 -12.38
C GLY A 233 -14.14 -16.48 -12.95
N ARG A 234 -14.69 -17.62 -12.49
CA ARG A 234 -14.21 -18.99 -12.78
C ARG A 234 -13.93 -19.23 -14.28
N GLU A 235 -14.86 -18.80 -15.14
CA GLU A 235 -14.80 -18.98 -16.59
C GLU A 235 -13.56 -18.32 -17.23
N ASN A 236 -13.17 -17.15 -16.73
CA ASN A 236 -12.05 -16.39 -17.28
C ASN A 236 -10.69 -16.91 -16.82
N ILE A 237 -10.64 -17.52 -15.63
CA ILE A 237 -9.40 -18.08 -15.09
C ILE A 237 -9.14 -19.46 -15.72
N ILE A 238 -10.15 -20.32 -15.77
CA ILE A 238 -10.02 -21.69 -16.29
C ILE A 238 -9.63 -21.70 -17.77
N SER A 239 -10.14 -20.75 -18.58
CA SER A 239 -9.78 -20.64 -20.00
C SER A 239 -8.35 -20.15 -20.27
N LYS A 240 -7.60 -19.75 -19.24
CA LYS A 240 -6.25 -19.16 -19.33
C LYS A 240 -5.20 -19.86 -18.46
N ILE A 241 -5.55 -21.02 -17.90
CA ILE A 241 -4.62 -21.96 -17.28
C ILE A 241 -4.14 -22.92 -18.37
#